data_AF-A0A7Y7XGR5-F1
#
_entry.id   AF-A0A7Y7XGR5-F1
#
_cell.length_a   1.000
_cell.length_b   1.000
_cell.length_c   1.000
_cell.angle_alpha   90.00
_cell.angle_beta   90.00
_cell.angle_gamma   90.00
#
_symmetry.space_group_name_H-M   'P 1'
#
loop_
_entity.id
_entity.type
_entity.pdbx_description
1 polymer ?
#
loop_
_entity_poly.entity_id
_entity_poly.type
_entity_poly.pdbx_seq_one_letter_code
_entity_poly.pdbx_strand_id
1 'polypeptide(L)'
;MIDVVTGLRVVVLVHEIYGPYVRVSSYEDGGAFEDALDDECHVPYWKKTPMELRAMGGNEYYFGWATDIEKLQEIIDGIVFNN
;
A
#
# COMPACT_ATOMS: atom_id res chain seq x y z
N MET A 1 -3.33 -4.45 7.12
CA MET A 1 -3.94 -3.12 7.31
C MET A 1 -5.36 -3.08 6.77
N ILE A 2 -6.22 -2.27 7.40
CA ILE A 2 -7.55 -1.90 6.90
C ILE A 2 -7.47 -0.45 6.46
N ASP A 3 -7.97 -0.15 5.26
CA ASP A 3 -8.07 1.21 4.74
C ASP A 3 -9.23 1.95 5.44
N VAL A 4 -8.93 3.07 6.08
CA VAL A 4 -9.87 3.80 6.95
C VAL A 4 -11.03 4.42 6.16
N VAL A 5 -10.81 4.75 4.90
CA VAL A 5 -11.82 5.40 4.03
C VAL A 5 -12.85 4.38 3.56
N THR A 6 -12.39 3.22 3.14
CA THR A 6 -13.25 2.17 2.58
C THR A 6 -13.75 1.18 3.62
N GLY A 7 -13.05 1.07 4.77
CA GLY A 7 -13.28 0.04 5.78
C GLY A 7 -12.91 -1.37 5.32
N LEU A 8 -12.18 -1.49 4.20
CA LEU A 8 -11.82 -2.75 3.58
C LEU A 8 -10.35 -3.09 3.83
N ARG A 9 -10.04 -4.38 3.82
CA ARG A 9 -8.65 -4.86 3.84
C ARG A 9 -7.94 -4.39 2.57
N VAL A 10 -6.75 -3.82 2.74
CA VAL A 10 -5.85 -3.55 1.62
C VAL A 10 -5.32 -4.88 1.10
N VAL A 11 -5.51 -5.12 -0.19
CA VAL A 11 -5.11 -6.36 -0.86
C VAL A 11 -4.02 -6.09 -1.89
N VAL A 12 -3.07 -7.01 -1.98
CA VAL A 12 -2.07 -7.03 -3.06
C VAL A 12 -2.77 -7.42 -4.35
N LEU A 13 -2.70 -6.51 -5.31
CA LEU A 13 -3.19 -6.68 -6.68
C LEU A 13 -1.99 -6.85 -7.61
N VAL A 14 -2.23 -7.31 -8.83
CA VAL A 14 -1.18 -7.47 -9.85
C VAL A 14 -1.48 -6.56 -11.03
N HIS A 15 -0.58 -5.61 -11.30
CA HIS A 15 -0.61 -4.78 -12.49
C HIS A 15 0.15 -5.49 -13.63
N GLU A 16 -0.46 -5.55 -14.81
CA GLU A 16 0.08 -6.31 -15.96
C GLU A 16 1.50 -5.92 -16.38
N ILE A 17 1.88 -4.66 -16.13
CA ILE A 17 3.20 -4.11 -16.50
C ILE A 17 4.15 -4.00 -15.30
N TYR A 18 3.64 -3.63 -14.12
CA TYR A 18 4.46 -3.19 -12.99
C TYR A 18 4.56 -4.24 -11.87
N GLY A 19 3.78 -5.31 -11.98
CA GLY A 19 3.74 -6.38 -11.00
C GLY A 19 2.87 -6.04 -9.80
N PRO A 20 3.19 -6.58 -8.60
CA PRO A 20 2.41 -6.41 -7.40
C PRO A 20 2.28 -4.94 -6.98
N TYR A 21 1.07 -4.54 -6.58
CA TYR A 21 0.79 -3.22 -6.07
C TYR A 21 -0.36 -3.23 -5.05
N VAL A 22 -0.43 -2.18 -4.23
CA VAL A 22 -1.59 -1.92 -3.36
C VAL A 22 -2.12 -0.52 -3.55
N ARG A 23 -3.35 -0.32 -3.06
CA ARG A 23 -4.05 0.96 -3.08
C ARG A 23 -4.41 1.35 -1.64
N VAL A 24 -4.08 2.59 -1.28
CA VAL A 24 -4.43 3.21 0.00
C VAL A 24 -5.12 4.53 -0.29
N SER A 25 -6.26 4.78 0.35
CA SER A 25 -7.22 5.78 -0.10
C SER A 25 -7.07 7.16 0.55
N SER A 26 -6.46 7.26 1.73
CA SER A 26 -6.26 8.53 2.44
C SER A 26 -4.78 8.93 2.54
N TYR A 27 -4.56 10.23 2.75
CA TYR A 27 -3.26 10.77 3.10
C TYR A 27 -2.72 10.21 4.42
N GLU A 28 -3.57 10.09 5.45
CA GLU A 28 -3.15 9.60 6.77
C GLU A 28 -2.69 8.14 6.71
N ASP A 29 -3.50 7.26 6.11
CA ASP A 29 -3.13 5.85 5.96
C ASP A 29 -1.93 5.71 5.02
N GLY A 30 -1.85 6.53 3.97
CA GLY A 30 -0.72 6.54 3.05
C GLY A 30 0.59 6.90 3.74
N GLY A 31 0.58 7.92 4.59
CA GLY A 31 1.75 8.29 5.39
C GLY A 31 2.16 7.20 6.36
N ALA A 32 1.21 6.67 7.13
CA ALA A 32 1.50 5.60 8.09
C ALA A 32 1.97 4.30 7.38
N PHE A 33 1.44 4.04 6.18
CA PHE A 33 1.89 2.93 5.35
C PHE A 33 3.31 3.13 4.82
N GLU A 34 3.65 4.34 4.37
CA GLU A 34 5.02 4.68 3.97
C GLU A 34 6.00 4.52 5.13
N ASP A 35 5.67 5.05 6.32
CA ASP A 35 6.50 4.89 7.53
C ASP A 35 6.73 3.40 7.86
N ALA A 36 5.69 2.56 7.81
CA ALA A 36 5.81 1.14 8.07
C ALA A 36 6.66 0.40 7.02
N LEU A 37 6.54 0.75 5.74
CA LEU A 37 7.35 0.16 4.67
C LEU A 37 8.82 0.58 4.78
N ASP A 38 9.08 1.84 5.10
CA ASP A 38 10.42 2.43 5.12
C ASP A 38 11.19 2.08 6.40
N ASP A 39 10.56 2.27 7.57
CA ASP A 39 11.21 2.14 8.88
C ASP A 39 11.16 0.72 9.45
N GLU A 40 10.06 0.00 9.27
CA GLU A 40 9.87 -1.32 9.90
C GLU A 40 10.19 -2.47 8.95
N CYS A 41 9.70 -2.40 7.71
CA CYS A 41 9.79 -3.51 6.77
C CYS A 41 10.99 -3.40 5.82
N HIS A 42 11.54 -2.20 5.65
CA HIS A 42 12.59 -1.87 4.68
C HIS A 42 12.29 -2.38 3.26
N VAL A 43 11.03 -2.21 2.83
CA VAL A 43 10.54 -2.71 1.54
C VAL A 43 10.61 -1.59 0.50
N PRO A 44 11.34 -1.78 -0.62
CA PRO A 44 11.37 -0.78 -1.68
C PRO A 44 10.06 -0.75 -2.46
N TYR A 45 9.57 0.44 -2.76
CA TYR A 45 8.37 0.66 -3.56
C TYR A 45 8.51 1.88 -4.48
N TRP A 46 7.70 1.91 -5.54
CA TRP A 46 7.43 3.10 -6.34
C TRP A 46 5.99 3.54 -6.11
N LYS A 47 5.75 4.85 -6.01
CA LYS A 47 4.39 5.38 -5.77
C LYS A 47 3.85 6.24 -6.89
N LYS A 48 2.54 6.17 -7.07
CA LYS A 48 1.77 7.00 -8.00
C LYS A 48 0.51 7.49 -7.30
N THR A 49 0.03 8.68 -7.67
CA THR A 49 -1.23 9.24 -7.19
C THR A 49 -2.27 9.27 -8.32
N PRO A 50 -3.11 8.22 -8.46
CA PRO A 50 -4.20 8.18 -9.43
C PRO A 50 -5.18 9.34 -9.26
N MET A 51 -5.83 9.74 -10.35
CA MET A 51 -6.73 10.91 -10.35
C MET A 51 -7.90 10.71 -9.39
N GLU A 52 -8.41 9.48 -9.28
CA GLU A 52 -9.50 9.10 -8.40
C GLU A 52 -9.16 9.11 -6.91
N LEU A 53 -7.88 9.08 -6.53
CA LEU A 53 -7.42 9.09 -5.14
C LEU A 53 -6.94 10.47 -4.67
N ARG A 54 -6.67 11.40 -5.60
CA ARG A 54 -6.13 12.74 -5.28
C ARG A 54 -6.97 13.53 -4.29
N ALA A 55 -8.30 13.41 -4.35
CA ALA A 55 -9.20 14.18 -3.48
C ALA A 55 -9.00 13.86 -1.99
N MET A 56 -8.62 12.62 -1.68
CA MET A 56 -8.39 12.14 -0.31
C MET A 56 -6.89 11.99 0.01
N GLY A 57 -6.01 12.27 -0.97
CA GLY A 57 -4.55 12.15 -0.83
C GLY A 57 -4.01 10.72 -0.88
N GLY A 58 -4.82 9.75 -1.32
CA GLY A 58 -4.42 8.35 -1.44
C GLY A 58 -3.47 8.06 -2.61
N ASN A 59 -2.79 6.91 -2.56
CA ASN A 59 -1.77 6.51 -3.51
C ASN A 59 -1.87 5.02 -3.89
N GLU A 60 -1.20 4.68 -4.98
CA GLU A 60 -0.83 3.32 -5.34
C GLU A 60 0.66 3.10 -5.10
N TYR A 61 1.00 1.94 -4.54
CA TYR A 61 2.35 1.54 -4.18
C TYR A 61 2.71 0.26 -4.92
N TYR A 62 3.79 0.26 -5.69
CA TYR A 62 4.21 -0.80 -6.59
C TYR A 62 5.54 -1.41 -6.13
N PHE A 63 5.65 -2.73 -6.10
CA PHE A 63 6.75 -3.45 -5.45
C PHE A 63 7.67 -4.21 -6.43
N GLY A 64 7.42 -4.10 -7.73
CA GLY A 64 8.23 -4.73 -8.77
C GLY A 64 7.95 -6.22 -8.96
N TRP A 65 8.21 -6.71 -10.17
CA TRP A 65 7.73 -8.02 -10.65
C TRP A 65 8.27 -9.24 -9.88
N ALA A 66 9.48 -9.13 -9.32
CA ALA A 66 10.13 -10.24 -8.62
C ALA A 66 9.60 -10.43 -7.19
N THR A 67 8.70 -9.56 -6.72
CA THR A 67 8.19 -9.58 -5.35
C THR A 67 7.20 -10.72 -5.15
N ASP A 68 7.41 -11.47 -4.08
CA ASP A 68 6.52 -12.54 -3.63
C ASP A 68 5.21 -11.94 -3.10
N ILE A 69 4.10 -12.23 -3.78
CA ILE A 69 2.78 -11.65 -3.51
C ILE A 69 2.24 -12.08 -2.14
N GLU A 70 2.45 -13.34 -1.76
CA GLU A 70 1.93 -13.88 -0.50
C GLU A 70 2.66 -13.25 0.67
N LYS A 71 4.00 -13.19 0.61
CA LYS A 71 4.80 -12.53 1.64
C LYS A 71 4.52 -11.03 1.74
N LEU A 72 4.33 -10.36 0.60
CA LEU A 72 3.96 -8.94 0.59
C LEU A 72 2.60 -8.75 1.27
N GLN A 73 1.63 -9.62 0.99
CA GLN A 73 0.32 -9.54 1.65
C GLN A 73 0.42 -9.78 3.17
N GLU A 74 1.25 -10.72 3.61
CA GLU A 74 1.50 -10.97 5.05
C GLU A 74 2.10 -9.74 5.75
N ILE A 75 3.09 -9.09 5.12
CA ILE A 75 3.69 -7.85 5.64
C ILE A 75 2.61 -6.78 5.78
N ILE A 76 1.83 -6.55 4.71
CA ILE A 76 0.79 -5.51 4.68
C ILE A 76 -0.30 -5.81 5.71
N ASP A 77 -0.67 -7.08 5.90
CA ASP A 77 -1.63 -7.49 6.93
C ASP A 77 -1.14 -7.20 8.34
N GLY A 78 0.17 -7.34 8.59
CA GLY A 78 0.82 -7.10 9.87
C GLY A 78 0.91 -5.62 10.27
N ILE A 79 0.73 -4.69 9.34
CA ILE A 79 0.73 -3.25 9.63
C ILE A 79 -0.56 -2.88 10.37
N VAL A 80 -0.38 -2.43 11.62
CA VAL A 80 -1.45 -1.99 12.53
C VAL A 80 -1.20 -0.55 12.94
N PHE A 81 -2.13 0.34 12.63
CA PHE A 81 -2.08 1.74 13.06
C PHE A 81 -2.84 1.92 14.36
N ASN A 82 -2.19 2.49 15.38
CA ASN A 82 -2.85 2.93 16.60
C ASN A 82 -3.32 4.37 16.37
N ASN A 83 -4.65 4.58 16.34
CA ASN A 83 -5.27 5.90 16.27
C ASN A 83 -4.92 6.78 17.49
#